data_AF-A0A021VXX1-F1
#
_entry.id   AF-A0A021VXX1-F1
#
_cell.length_a   1.000
_cell.length_b   1.000
_cell.length_c   1.000
_cell.angle_alpha   90.00
_cell.angle_beta   90.00
_cell.angle_gamma   90.00
#
_symmetry.space_group_name_H-M   'P 1'
#
loop_
_entity.id
_entity.type
_entity.pdbx_description
1 polymer ?
#
loop_
_entity_poly.entity_id
_entity_poly.type
_entity_poly.pdbx_seq_one_letter_code
_entity_poly.pdbx_strand_id
1 'polypeptide(L)'
;MGDDDVKLLKLSEVQKLCGIPVNTLRMLIEDDQLIGVARSGSGHAYLREDAVPQWGQIIEILERQRALHLRRAQMAFARVRTELEAVANDLEMAVEEPTLPLGDDLTAFKAYSHRSDQTTLLSAMQRLEETVWRVRSYDEALRKARRAP
;
A
#
# COMPACT_ATOMS: atom_id res chain seq x y z
N MET A 1 13.13 4.98 39.82
CA MET A 1 12.31 3.80 39.47
C MET A 1 12.78 3.42 38.08
N GLY A 2 13.47 2.28 37.97
CA GLY A 2 14.46 2.01 36.93
C GLY A 2 13.90 2.08 35.52
N ASP A 3 14.58 2.83 34.66
CA ASP A 3 14.53 2.63 33.23
C ASP A 3 15.30 1.32 33.00
N ASP A 4 14.60 0.19 33.15
CA ASP A 4 15.17 -1.11 32.81
C ASP A 4 15.64 -1.02 31.36
N ASP A 5 16.94 -1.23 31.13
CA ASP A 5 17.59 -1.17 29.83
C ASP A 5 16.87 -2.14 28.87
N VAL A 6 15.85 -1.64 28.15
CA VAL A 6 15.02 -2.49 27.31
C VAL A 6 15.89 -2.99 26.17
N LYS A 7 16.17 -4.29 26.18
CA LYS A 7 17.01 -4.92 25.18
C LYS A 7 16.39 -4.76 23.78
N LEU A 8 17.18 -4.19 22.87
CA LEU A 8 16.82 -4.03 21.47
C LEU A 8 17.39 -5.17 20.64
N LEU A 9 16.53 -5.80 19.84
CA LEU A 9 16.86 -6.92 18.96
C LEU A 9 16.96 -6.45 17.51
N LYS A 10 17.95 -6.98 16.79
CA LYS A 10 18.04 -6.85 15.34
C LYS A 10 16.92 -7.67 14.69
N LEU A 11 16.45 -7.26 13.50
CA LEU A 11 15.40 -8.01 12.78
C LEU A 11 15.77 -9.47 12.50
N SER A 12 17.06 -9.79 12.35
CA SER A 12 17.51 -11.18 12.19
C SER A 12 17.37 -12.02 13.47
N GLU A 13 17.45 -11.39 14.64
CA GLU A 13 17.17 -12.03 15.93
C GLU A 13 15.66 -12.19 16.12
N VAL A 14 14.89 -11.14 15.81
CA VAL A 14 13.41 -11.20 15.81
C VAL A 14 12.91 -12.31 14.90
N GLN A 15 13.45 -12.45 13.69
CA GLN A 15 13.11 -13.54 12.77
C GLN A 15 13.32 -14.92 13.42
N LYS A 16 14.42 -15.12 14.17
CA LYS A 16 14.67 -16.40 14.85
C LYS A 16 13.67 -16.68 15.96
N LEU A 17 13.14 -15.64 16.60
CA LEU A 17 12.16 -15.77 17.69
C LEU A 17 10.73 -15.98 17.19
N CYS A 18 10.31 -15.31 16.12
CA CYS A 18 8.92 -15.36 15.64
C CYS A 18 8.71 -16.15 14.34
N GLY A 19 9.78 -16.64 13.70
CA GLY A 19 9.72 -17.39 12.45
C GLY A 19 9.43 -16.54 11.21
N ILE A 20 9.26 -15.22 11.35
CA ILE A 20 8.86 -14.34 10.24
C ILE A 20 10.09 -13.82 9.49
N PRO A 21 10.12 -13.89 8.14
CA PRO A 21 11.23 -13.38 7.35
C PRO A 21 11.52 -11.89 7.63
N VAL A 22 12.80 -11.51 7.72
CA VAL A 22 13.23 -10.11 7.91
C VAL A 22 12.57 -9.13 6.93
N ASN A 23 12.39 -9.52 5.66
CA ASN A 23 11.75 -8.64 4.67
C ASN A 23 10.29 -8.35 5.02
N THR A 24 9.56 -9.32 5.56
CA THR A 24 8.19 -9.12 6.04
C THR A 24 8.17 -8.23 7.29
N LEU A 25 9.10 -8.43 8.23
CA LEU A 25 9.24 -7.55 9.39
C LEU A 25 9.53 -6.10 8.97
N ARG A 26 10.43 -5.90 8.00
CA ARG A 26 10.76 -4.57 7.47
C ARG A 26 9.54 -3.90 6.83
N MET A 27 8.80 -4.63 6.00
CA MET A 27 7.56 -4.14 5.38
C MET A 27 6.54 -3.70 6.45
N LEU A 28 6.35 -4.51 7.50
CA LEU A 28 5.43 -4.17 8.59
C LEU A 28 5.90 -2.95 9.40
N ILE A 29 7.21 -2.76 9.55
CA ILE A 29 7.78 -1.57 10.21
C ILE A 29 7.59 -0.32 9.35
N GLU A 30 7.83 -0.43 8.05
CA GLU A 30 7.63 0.68 7.09
C GLU A 30 6.17 1.12 7.02
N ASP A 31 5.24 0.20 7.28
CA ASP A 31 3.81 0.46 7.30
C ASP A 31 3.25 0.74 8.72
N ASP A 32 4.12 0.96 9.72
CA ASP A 32 3.75 1.25 11.12
C ASP A 32 2.81 0.19 11.74
N GLN A 33 3.01 -1.07 11.39
CA GLN A 33 2.21 -2.19 11.88
C GLN A 33 2.79 -2.90 13.11
N LEU A 34 4.03 -2.59 13.49
CA LEU A 34 4.67 -3.16 14.67
C LEU A 34 4.88 -2.10 15.75
N ILE A 35 4.66 -2.50 17.00
CA ILE A 35 4.94 -1.69 18.18
C ILE A 35 6.37 -1.92 18.68
N GLY A 36 6.91 -0.99 19.46
CA GLY A 36 8.25 -1.15 20.08
C GLY A 36 9.41 -1.09 19.09
N VAL A 37 9.21 -0.46 17.93
CA VAL A 37 10.26 -0.22 16.94
C VAL A 37 11.15 0.93 17.39
N ALA A 38 12.46 0.69 17.40
CA ALA A 38 13.49 1.72 17.58
C ALA A 38 14.36 1.80 16.33
N ARG A 39 14.92 2.98 16.05
CA ARG A 39 15.88 3.18 14.95
C ARG A 39 17.19 3.70 15.49
N SER A 40 18.30 3.19 14.96
CA SER A 40 19.62 3.79 15.21
C SER A 40 19.74 5.14 14.50
N GLY A 41 20.74 5.94 14.87
CA GLY A 41 21.10 7.16 14.12
C GLY A 41 21.48 6.90 12.65
N SER A 42 21.83 5.66 12.30
CA SER A 42 22.07 5.20 10.91
C SER A 42 20.83 4.61 10.22
N GLY A 43 19.64 4.71 10.83
CA GLY A 43 18.37 4.29 10.25
C GLY A 43 18.04 2.79 10.34
N HIS A 44 18.90 1.97 10.94
CA HIS A 44 18.64 0.54 11.13
C HIS A 44 17.52 0.33 12.14
N ALA A 45 16.54 -0.51 11.78
CA ALA A 45 15.41 -0.82 12.64
C ALA A 45 15.74 -1.95 13.62
N TYR A 46 15.33 -1.75 14.87
CA TYR A 46 15.40 -2.69 15.97
C TYR A 46 14.01 -2.83 16.59
N LEU A 47 13.77 -3.95 17.25
CA LEU A 47 12.52 -4.20 17.99
C LEU A 47 12.87 -4.45 19.45
N ARG A 48 12.12 -3.87 20.37
CA ARG A 48 12.25 -4.22 21.79
C ARG A 48 11.93 -5.70 21.99
N GLU A 49 12.71 -6.38 22.84
CA GLU A 49 12.55 -7.82 23.12
C GLU A 49 11.16 -8.16 23.68
N ASP A 50 10.60 -7.30 24.52
CA ASP A 50 9.26 -7.44 25.10
C ASP A 50 8.11 -7.14 24.11
N ALA A 51 8.43 -6.58 22.94
CA ALA A 51 7.47 -6.22 21.90
C ALA A 51 7.53 -7.17 20.69
N VAL A 52 8.28 -8.27 20.77
CA VAL A 52 8.36 -9.26 19.69
C VAL A 52 7.00 -9.93 19.50
N PRO A 53 6.34 -9.76 18.33
CA PRO A 53 5.03 -10.34 18.11
C PRO A 53 5.13 -11.85 17.93
N GLN A 54 4.11 -12.56 18.41
CA GLN A 54 3.93 -13.97 18.13
C GLN A 54 3.55 -14.19 16.66
N TRP A 55 3.86 -15.38 16.13
CA TRP A 55 3.53 -15.74 14.75
C TRP A 55 2.05 -15.50 14.41
N GLY A 56 1.12 -15.91 15.28
CA GLY A 56 -0.32 -15.71 15.08
C GLY A 56 -0.71 -14.23 14.95
N GLN A 57 -0.11 -13.36 15.75
CA GLN A 57 -0.34 -11.90 15.68
C GLN A 57 0.14 -11.32 14.35
N ILE A 58 1.29 -11.80 13.83
CA ILE A 58 1.79 -11.37 12.53
C ILE A 58 0.85 -11.84 11.41
N ILE A 59 0.36 -13.07 11.45
CA ILE A 59 -0.60 -13.57 10.46
C ILE A 59 -1.86 -12.71 10.46
N GLU A 60 -2.42 -12.40 11.63
CA GLU A 60 -3.59 -11.54 11.75
C GLU A 60 -3.36 -10.14 11.17
N ILE A 61 -2.20 -9.54 11.44
CA ILE A 61 -1.81 -8.24 10.87
C ILE A 61 -1.76 -8.33 9.34
N LEU A 62 -1.08 -9.35 8.79
CA LEU A 62 -0.93 -9.54 7.35
C LEU A 62 -2.27 -9.76 6.66
N GLU A 63 -3.16 -10.56 7.24
CA GLU A 63 -4.50 -10.80 6.70
C GLU A 63 -5.36 -9.54 6.71
N ARG A 64 -5.33 -8.79 7.82
CA ARG A 64 -6.05 -7.52 7.95
C ARG A 64 -5.58 -6.49 6.93
N GLN A 65 -4.26 -6.34 6.78
CA GLN A 65 -3.68 -5.40 5.82
C GLN A 65 -3.96 -5.82 4.38
N ARG A 66 -3.84 -7.11 4.05
CA ARG A 66 -4.23 -7.63 2.73
C ARG A 66 -5.70 -7.31 2.41
N ALA A 67 -6.61 -7.53 3.35
CA ALA A 67 -8.03 -7.22 3.18
C ALA A 67 -8.27 -5.71 3.01
N LEU A 68 -7.59 -4.87 3.79
CA LEU A 68 -7.64 -3.41 3.66
C LEU A 68 -7.19 -2.95 2.26
N HIS A 69 -6.05 -3.46 1.78
CA HIS A 69 -5.52 -3.09 0.48
C HIS A 69 -6.38 -3.61 -0.68
N LEU A 70 -7.02 -4.77 -0.55
CA LEU A 70 -7.99 -5.25 -1.54
C LEU A 70 -9.20 -4.30 -1.63
N ARG A 71 -9.74 -3.85 -0.50
CA ARG A 71 -10.84 -2.86 -0.49
C ARG A 71 -10.40 -1.54 -1.12
N ARG A 72 -9.19 -1.06 -0.81
CA ARG A 72 -8.62 0.14 -1.43
C ARG A 72 -8.44 -0.01 -2.95
N ALA A 73 -7.97 -1.17 -3.41
CA ALA A 73 -7.85 -1.47 -4.83
C ALA A 73 -9.22 -1.50 -5.54
N GLN A 74 -10.27 -2.04 -4.90
CA GLN A 74 -11.64 -1.98 -5.43
C GLN A 74 -12.12 -0.53 -5.59
N MET A 75 -11.88 0.33 -4.61
CA MET A 75 -12.23 1.75 -4.69
C MET A 75 -11.43 2.49 -5.77
N ALA A 76 -10.13 2.23 -5.89
CA ALA A 76 -9.28 2.81 -6.93
C ALA A 76 -9.72 2.37 -8.33
N PHE A 77 -10.09 1.09 -8.49
CA PHE A 77 -10.63 0.56 -9.74
C PHE A 77 -11.98 1.19 -10.10
N ALA A 78 -12.87 1.38 -9.13
CA ALA A 78 -14.12 2.10 -9.34
C ALA A 78 -13.87 3.54 -9.84
N ARG A 79 -12.85 4.22 -9.31
CA ARG A 79 -12.48 5.54 -9.83
C ARG A 79 -12.01 5.49 -11.28
N VAL A 80 -11.13 4.54 -11.64
CA VAL A 80 -10.69 4.36 -13.03
C VAL A 80 -11.88 4.15 -13.96
N ARG A 81 -12.89 3.36 -13.55
CA ARG A 81 -14.11 3.18 -14.33
C ARG A 81 -14.85 4.50 -14.57
N THR A 82 -15.05 5.31 -13.53
CA THR A 82 -15.71 6.62 -13.67
C THR A 82 -14.97 7.54 -14.63
N GLU A 83 -13.63 7.57 -14.59
CA GLU A 83 -12.82 8.37 -15.52
C GLU A 83 -12.95 7.86 -16.96
N LEU A 84 -12.97 6.54 -17.17
CA LEU A 84 -13.18 5.96 -18.50
C LEU A 84 -14.58 6.24 -19.05
N GLU A 85 -15.60 6.21 -18.20
CA GLU A 85 -16.98 6.57 -18.55
C GLU A 85 -17.07 8.05 -18.96
N ALA A 86 -16.37 8.95 -18.25
CA ALA A 86 -16.30 10.37 -18.61
C ALA A 86 -15.65 10.60 -19.99
N VAL A 87 -14.51 9.94 -20.24
CA VAL A 87 -13.84 9.98 -21.56
C VAL A 87 -14.73 9.41 -22.67
N ALA A 88 -15.48 8.34 -22.39
CA ALA A 88 -16.40 7.75 -23.36
C ALA A 88 -17.53 8.72 -23.73
N ASN A 89 -18.09 9.44 -22.74
CA ASN A 89 -19.12 10.45 -22.98
C ASN A 89 -18.60 11.60 -23.85
N ASP A 90 -17.37 12.08 -23.61
CA ASP A 90 -16.75 13.13 -24.43
C ASP A 90 -16.52 12.67 -25.88
N LEU A 91 -16.18 11.39 -26.09
CA LEU A 91 -16.03 10.80 -27.42
C LEU A 91 -17.38 10.71 -28.15
N GLU A 92 -18.43 10.27 -27.45
CA GLU A 92 -19.79 10.21 -28.00
C GLU A 92 -20.27 11.61 -28.40
N MET A 93 -20.09 12.61 -27.53
CA MET A 93 -20.43 14.00 -27.81
C MET A 93 -19.65 14.57 -29.01
N ALA A 94 -18.36 14.24 -29.14
CA ALA A 94 -17.57 14.68 -30.29
C ALA A 94 -18.04 14.07 -31.63
N VAL A 95 -18.65 12.88 -31.60
CA VAL A 95 -19.26 12.25 -32.77
C VAL A 95 -20.63 12.86 -33.08
N GLU A 96 -21.45 13.10 -32.06
CA GLU A 96 -22.80 13.67 -32.19
C GLU A 96 -22.76 15.14 -32.61
N GLU A 97 -21.81 15.92 -32.08
CA GLU A 97 -21.68 17.36 -32.31
C GLU A 97 -20.26 17.75 -32.77
N PRO A 98 -19.86 17.43 -34.02
CA PRO A 98 -18.47 17.61 -34.48
C PRO A 98 -17.97 19.05 -34.55
N THR A 99 -18.86 20.03 -34.46
CA THR A 99 -18.50 21.46 -34.48
C THR A 99 -18.20 22.02 -33.10
N LEU A 100 -18.54 21.31 -32.02
CA LEU A 100 -18.22 21.72 -30.66
C LEU A 100 -16.76 21.41 -30.31
N PRO A 101 -16.17 22.14 -29.34
CA PRO A 101 -14.89 21.77 -28.77
C PRO A 101 -14.93 20.36 -28.16
N LEU A 102 -13.79 19.66 -28.19
CA LEU A 102 -13.63 18.40 -27.46
C LEU A 102 -13.78 18.63 -25.95
N GLY A 103 -14.42 17.68 -25.26
CA GLY A 103 -14.63 17.74 -23.82
C GLY A 103 -13.33 17.70 -23.00
N ASP A 104 -13.44 18.17 -21.76
CA ASP A 104 -12.32 18.35 -20.85
C ASP A 104 -11.67 17.01 -20.46
N ASP A 105 -12.44 15.94 -20.30
CA ASP A 105 -11.93 14.64 -19.87
C ASP A 105 -11.14 13.94 -20.99
N LEU A 106 -11.61 14.06 -22.24
CA LEU A 106 -10.90 13.58 -23.42
C LEU A 106 -9.60 14.38 -23.67
N THR A 107 -9.64 15.71 -23.50
CA THR A 107 -8.43 16.55 -23.66
C THR A 107 -7.43 16.35 -22.52
N ALA A 108 -7.90 16.05 -21.30
CA ALA A 108 -7.08 15.76 -20.13
C ALA A 108 -6.62 14.29 -20.03
N PHE A 109 -7.01 13.42 -20.97
CA PHE A 109 -6.78 11.96 -20.94
C PHE A 109 -5.36 11.53 -20.50
N LYS A 110 -4.34 12.26 -20.97
CA LYS A 110 -2.93 12.04 -20.62
C LYS A 110 -2.25 13.28 -20.05
N ALA A 111 -2.96 14.39 -19.91
CA ALA A 111 -2.36 15.61 -19.41
C ALA A 111 -1.93 15.38 -17.96
N TYR A 112 -0.66 15.67 -17.64
CA TYR A 112 -0.23 15.95 -16.28
C TYR A 112 -0.94 17.23 -15.86
N SER A 113 -2.20 17.09 -15.45
CA SER A 113 -2.97 18.18 -14.89
C SER A 113 -2.24 18.65 -13.64
N HIS A 114 -1.50 19.75 -13.75
CA HIS A 114 -0.96 20.50 -12.60
C HIS A 114 -2.06 21.25 -11.85
N ARG A 115 -3.33 21.14 -12.27
CA ARG A 115 -4.47 21.62 -11.50
C ARG A 115 -4.78 20.58 -10.42
N SER A 116 -4.47 20.93 -9.19
CA SER A 116 -4.70 20.15 -7.96
C SER A 116 -6.13 19.64 -7.76
N ASP A 117 -7.07 20.13 -8.57
CA ASP A 117 -8.51 19.98 -8.36
C ASP A 117 -9.15 19.05 -9.40
N GLN A 118 -8.41 18.63 -10.43
CA GLN A 118 -8.88 17.70 -11.47
C GLN A 118 -8.17 16.34 -11.31
N THR A 119 -8.88 15.38 -10.73
CA THR A 119 -8.53 13.96 -10.84
C THR A 119 -8.69 13.52 -12.29
N THR A 120 -7.60 13.09 -12.94
CA THR A 120 -7.59 12.57 -14.31
C THR A 120 -7.53 11.05 -14.33
N LEU A 121 -7.86 10.43 -15.48
CA LEU A 121 -7.68 8.99 -15.70
C LEU A 121 -6.27 8.50 -15.32
N LEU A 122 -5.22 9.22 -15.71
CA LEU A 122 -3.83 8.88 -15.37
C LEU A 122 -3.63 8.81 -13.84
N SER A 123 -4.13 9.80 -13.11
CA SER A 123 -4.03 9.83 -11.65
C SER A 123 -4.80 8.67 -10.99
N ALA A 124 -5.97 8.30 -11.54
CA ALA A 124 -6.74 7.16 -11.06
C ALA A 124 -6.02 5.83 -11.32
N MET A 125 -5.39 5.69 -12.50
CA MET A 125 -4.57 4.52 -12.84
C MET A 125 -3.35 4.38 -11.93
N GLN A 126 -2.63 5.48 -11.64
CA GLN A 126 -1.49 5.47 -10.71
C GLN A 126 -1.92 5.02 -9.31
N ARG A 127 -3.04 5.53 -8.78
CA ARG A 127 -3.58 5.07 -7.49
C ARG A 127 -3.95 3.59 -7.49
N LEU A 128 -4.51 3.09 -8.60
CA LEU A 128 -4.81 1.67 -8.74
C LEU A 128 -3.52 0.84 -8.75
N GLU A 129 -2.49 1.27 -9.47
CA GLU A 129 -1.20 0.60 -9.51
C GLU A 129 -0.56 0.50 -8.11
N GLU A 130 -0.50 1.61 -7.38
CA GLU A 130 0.03 1.66 -6.01
C GLU A 130 -0.72 0.70 -5.07
N THR A 131 -2.06 0.70 -5.13
CA THR A 131 -2.87 -0.17 -4.28
C THR A 131 -2.72 -1.65 -4.65
N VAL A 132 -2.64 -1.99 -5.94
CA VAL A 132 -2.37 -3.36 -6.42
C VAL A 132 -0.98 -3.83 -5.98
N TRP A 133 0.03 -2.95 -6.04
CA TRP A 133 1.37 -3.26 -5.55
C TRP A 133 1.34 -3.64 -4.07
N ARG A 134 0.62 -2.86 -3.23
CA ARG A 134 0.44 -3.18 -1.81
C ARG A 134 -0.24 -4.53 -1.59
N VAL A 135 -1.31 -4.85 -2.35
CA VAL A 135 -1.97 -6.16 -2.29
C VAL A 135 -0.97 -7.29 -2.55
N ARG A 136 -0.14 -7.15 -3.59
CA ARG A 136 0.86 -8.17 -3.96
C ARG A 136 1.90 -8.36 -2.85
N SER A 137 2.42 -7.27 -2.29
CA SER A 137 3.41 -7.32 -1.20
C SER A 137 2.87 -8.06 0.03
N TYR A 138 1.64 -7.75 0.46
CA TYR A 138 1.02 -8.42 1.60
C TYR A 138 0.60 -9.88 1.31
N ASP A 139 0.15 -10.19 0.10
CA ASP A 139 -0.17 -11.57 -0.30
C ASP A 139 1.09 -12.45 -0.31
N GLU A 140 2.21 -11.93 -0.83
CA GLU A 140 3.50 -12.61 -0.80
C GLU A 140 4.02 -12.80 0.62
N ALA A 141 3.96 -11.76 1.46
CA ALA A 141 4.36 -11.83 2.86
C ALA A 141 3.55 -12.89 3.63
N LEU A 142 2.22 -12.91 3.45
CA LEU A 142 1.34 -13.90 4.06
C LEU A 142 1.67 -15.33 3.61
N ARG A 143 1.91 -15.52 2.30
CA ARG A 143 2.31 -16.83 1.75
C ARG A 143 3.62 -17.33 2.33
N LYS A 144 4.60 -16.44 2.51
CA LYS A 144 5.90 -16.77 3.12
C LYS A 144 5.75 -17.07 4.61
N ALA A 145 5.02 -16.25 5.35
CA ALA A 145 4.80 -16.42 6.79
C ALA A 145 4.09 -17.74 7.12
N ARG A 146 3.14 -18.18 6.28
CA ARG A 146 2.45 -19.48 6.42
C ARG A 146 3.29 -20.70 6.07
N ARG A 147 4.41 -20.51 5.37
CA ARG A 147 5.36 -21.56 5.00
C ARG A 147 6.60 -21.59 5.90
N ALA A 148 6.71 -20.62 6.81
CA ALA A 148 7.78 -20.61 7.79
C ALA A 148 7.58 -21.78 8.77
N PRO A 149 8.61 -22.62 9.00
CA PRO A 149 8.55 -23.76 9.91
C PRO A 149 8.41 -23.34 11.37
#